data_AF-Q16YF0-F1
#
_entry.id   AF-Q16YF0-F1
#
_cell.length_a   1.000
_cell.length_b   1.000
_cell.length_c   1.000
_cell.angle_alpha   90.00
_cell.angle_beta   90.00
_cell.angle_gamma   90.00
#
_symmetry.space_group_name_H-M   'P 1'
#
loop_
_entity.id
_entity.type
_entity.pdbx_description
1 polymer ?
#
loop_
_entity_poly.entity_id
_entity_poly.type
_entity_poly.pdbx_seq_one_letter_code
_entity_poly.pdbx_strand_id
1 'polypeptide(L)'
;MVISFDYERNGIADFFTQTDPEVRKVTLTIGNIISKNTIKEITLEKSLNVMLDNCRDAATLLSKNIVKPEFIYRYLQNYNIQLPPESTKASLIKQCLNFWRVKYGAPAGSTPSSDPQTIVLPSTSAESSSSNSTMQNLVATGGPMGNQTNGPGYDTTDPGQEQYPVNLLALDYTTWFYLKWNRNSLDESAFWSDAMCSVMLEISESQQGVEEVRGHRDIMNLILSLKFQYSFQLVPNIMFDGCQGRISDNGVLVLTVGVVYNDRRGLDNRLTTLGEFESMIGLRRDPLENNNWKITMYKLYIRYKPVDNLPALSNSKMLTECLLIPLTLDSV
;
A
#
# COMPACT_ATOMS: atom_id res chain seq x y z
N MET A 1 2.57 -2.50 -26.54
CA MET A 1 2.64 -3.97 -26.38
C MET A 1 1.50 -4.34 -25.46
N VAL A 2 0.49 -4.96 -26.06
CA VAL A 2 -0.83 -5.24 -25.47
C VAL A 2 -0.82 -6.68 -24.91
N ILE A 3 -1.79 -7.04 -24.06
CA ILE A 3 -1.98 -8.42 -23.55
C ILE A 3 -1.87 -9.43 -24.71
N SER A 4 -0.84 -10.28 -24.65
CA SER A 4 -0.38 -11.09 -25.79
C SER A 4 -1.02 -12.48 -25.90
N PHE A 5 -1.91 -12.84 -24.96
CA PHE A 5 -2.54 -14.15 -24.89
C PHE A 5 -4.07 -14.04 -24.90
N ASP A 6 -4.73 -14.68 -25.85
CA ASP A 6 -6.19 -14.63 -26.00
C ASP A 6 -6.93 -15.18 -24.78
N TYR A 7 -6.36 -16.19 -24.11
CA TYR A 7 -6.93 -16.75 -22.89
C TYR A 7 -6.93 -15.77 -21.71
N GLU A 8 -5.97 -14.84 -21.66
CA GLU A 8 -5.93 -13.77 -20.66
C GLU A 8 -6.91 -12.64 -21.00
N ARG A 9 -7.06 -12.27 -22.28
CA ARG A 9 -8.07 -11.30 -22.72
C ARG A 9 -9.49 -11.79 -22.39
N ASN A 10 -9.77 -13.06 -22.68
CA ASN A 10 -11.06 -13.70 -22.37
C ASN A 10 -11.30 -13.82 -20.86
N GLY A 11 -10.26 -14.17 -20.08
CA GLY A 11 -10.34 -14.22 -18.62
C GLY A 11 -10.58 -12.86 -17.96
N ILE A 12 -9.93 -11.80 -18.42
CA ILE A 12 -10.18 -10.41 -17.99
C ILE A 12 -11.63 -10.01 -18.30
N ALA A 13 -12.11 -10.30 -19.51
CA ALA A 13 -13.50 -10.01 -19.87
C ALA A 13 -14.49 -10.71 -18.93
N ASP A 14 -14.32 -12.01 -18.70
CA ASP A 14 -15.16 -12.82 -17.80
C ASP A 14 -15.12 -12.31 -16.34
N PHE A 15 -13.94 -11.91 -15.84
CA PHE A 15 -13.78 -11.39 -14.49
C PHE A 15 -14.39 -10.00 -14.30
N PHE A 16 -14.14 -9.04 -15.19
CA PHE A 16 -14.57 -7.65 -15.02
C PHE A 16 -16.00 -7.36 -15.52
N THR A 17 -16.66 -8.34 -16.16
CA THR A 17 -18.09 -8.28 -16.53
C THR A 17 -19.03 -8.95 -15.52
N GLN A 18 -18.49 -9.51 -14.43
CA GLN A 18 -19.28 -10.12 -13.35
C GLN A 18 -20.43 -9.22 -12.85
N THR A 19 -21.49 -9.87 -12.38
CA THR A 19 -22.68 -9.22 -11.82
C THR A 19 -22.47 -8.63 -10.43
N ASP A 20 -21.35 -8.92 -9.75
CA ASP A 20 -20.99 -8.33 -8.45
C ASP A 20 -20.86 -6.79 -8.58
N PRO A 21 -21.67 -6.00 -7.86
CA PRO A 21 -21.69 -4.55 -7.97
C PRO A 21 -20.38 -3.89 -7.50
N GLU A 22 -19.61 -4.53 -6.62
CA GLU A 22 -18.29 -4.03 -6.20
C GLU A 22 -17.25 -4.26 -7.29
N VAL A 23 -17.24 -5.44 -7.93
CA VAL A 23 -16.37 -5.68 -9.10
C VAL A 23 -16.70 -4.71 -10.23
N ARG A 24 -17.98 -4.41 -10.47
CA ARG A 24 -18.42 -3.39 -11.45
C ARG A 24 -17.86 -1.99 -11.14
N LYS A 25 -17.87 -1.55 -9.87
CA LYS A 25 -17.26 -0.27 -9.45
C LYS A 25 -15.74 -0.27 -9.69
N VAL A 26 -15.08 -1.40 -9.44
CA VAL A 26 -13.65 -1.58 -9.69
C VAL A 26 -13.35 -1.47 -11.19
N THR A 27 -14.11 -2.13 -12.06
CA THR A 27 -13.98 -2.04 -13.53
C THR A 27 -14.05 -0.58 -14.02
N LEU A 28 -15.08 0.16 -13.61
CA LEU A 28 -15.26 1.57 -13.98
C LEU A 28 -14.11 2.45 -13.46
N THR A 29 -13.65 2.22 -12.22
CA THR A 29 -12.56 3.02 -11.63
C THR A 29 -11.22 2.76 -12.32
N ILE A 30 -10.89 1.50 -12.62
CA ILE A 30 -9.67 1.16 -13.37
C ILE A 30 -9.72 1.79 -14.77
N GLY A 31 -10.85 1.68 -15.47
CA GLY A 31 -11.03 2.30 -16.78
C GLY A 31 -10.82 3.82 -16.77
N ASN A 32 -11.32 4.52 -15.74
CA ASN A 32 -11.11 5.97 -15.58
C ASN A 32 -9.62 6.33 -15.35
N ILE A 33 -8.95 5.58 -14.48
CA ILE A 33 -7.52 5.76 -14.19
C ILE A 33 -6.67 5.55 -15.46
N ILE A 34 -6.91 4.46 -16.19
CA ILE A 34 -6.14 4.13 -17.40
C ILE A 34 -6.44 5.12 -18.54
N SER A 35 -7.70 5.53 -18.72
CA SER A 35 -8.08 6.55 -19.71
C SER A 35 -7.73 7.99 -19.28
N LYS A 36 -7.09 8.20 -18.12
CA LYS A 36 -6.74 9.52 -17.56
C LYS A 36 -7.94 10.49 -17.48
N ASN A 37 -9.14 9.97 -17.22
CA ASN A 37 -10.42 10.69 -17.25
C ASN A 37 -10.76 11.37 -18.60
N THR A 38 -10.15 10.94 -19.71
CA THR A 38 -10.37 11.54 -21.05
C THR A 38 -11.73 11.14 -21.65
N ILE A 39 -12.36 10.08 -21.12
CA ILE A 39 -13.66 9.56 -21.58
C ILE A 39 -14.77 10.23 -20.76
N LYS A 40 -15.58 11.07 -21.40
CA LYS A 40 -16.68 11.84 -20.74
C LYS A 40 -17.74 10.98 -20.04
N GLU A 41 -17.99 9.78 -20.57
CA GLU A 41 -18.96 8.84 -20.03
C GLU A 41 -18.38 7.44 -20.11
N ILE A 42 -17.88 6.96 -18.97
CA ILE A 42 -17.28 5.63 -18.89
C ILE A 42 -18.35 4.57 -18.64
N THR A 43 -18.47 3.63 -19.57
CA THR A 43 -19.31 2.44 -19.44
C THR A 43 -18.43 1.24 -19.10
N LEU A 44 -19.06 0.14 -18.65
CA LEU A 44 -18.35 -1.10 -18.33
C LEU A 44 -17.59 -1.65 -19.55
N GLU A 45 -18.21 -1.60 -20.73
CA GLU A 45 -17.61 -1.98 -22.01
C GLU A 45 -16.42 -1.08 -22.40
N LYS A 46 -16.58 0.26 -22.31
CA LYS A 46 -15.48 1.21 -22.57
C LYS A 46 -14.31 0.99 -21.59
N SER A 47 -14.59 0.71 -20.32
CA SER A 47 -13.58 0.38 -19.32
C SER A 47 -12.81 -0.89 -19.70
N LEU A 48 -13.53 -1.95 -20.07
CA LEU A 48 -12.94 -3.22 -20.46
C LEU A 48 -12.02 -3.08 -21.68
N ASN A 49 -12.47 -2.38 -22.73
CA ASN A 49 -11.65 -2.12 -23.92
C ASN A 49 -10.37 -1.35 -23.56
N VAL A 50 -10.50 -0.25 -22.79
CA VAL A 50 -9.35 0.54 -22.30
C VAL A 50 -8.39 -0.31 -21.46
N MET A 51 -8.89 -1.21 -20.62
CA MET A 51 -8.08 -2.13 -19.81
C MET A 51 -7.35 -3.16 -20.69
N LEU A 52 -8.04 -3.77 -21.65
CA LEU A 52 -7.47 -4.76 -22.57
C LEU A 52 -6.41 -4.16 -23.52
N ASP A 53 -6.54 -2.88 -23.89
CA ASP A 53 -5.64 -2.23 -24.87
C ASP A 53 -4.40 -1.59 -24.21
N ASN A 54 -4.48 -1.20 -22.94
CA ASN A 54 -3.39 -0.51 -22.23
C ASN A 54 -2.64 -1.38 -21.21
N CYS A 55 -3.21 -2.50 -20.75
CA CYS A 55 -2.50 -3.43 -19.88
C CYS A 55 -1.57 -4.35 -20.70
N ARG A 56 -0.42 -4.71 -20.12
CA ARG A 56 0.58 -5.59 -20.77
C ARG A 56 0.37 -7.07 -20.46
N ASP A 57 -0.11 -7.37 -19.26
CA ASP A 57 -0.28 -8.70 -18.70
C ASP A 57 -1.43 -8.66 -17.70
N ALA A 58 -2.20 -9.75 -17.61
CA ALA A 58 -3.33 -9.83 -16.71
C ALA A 58 -2.95 -9.97 -15.23
N ALA A 59 -1.78 -10.53 -14.90
CA ALA A 59 -1.29 -10.58 -13.51
C ALA A 59 -1.08 -9.16 -12.95
N THR A 60 -0.48 -8.25 -13.71
CA THR A 60 -0.30 -6.83 -13.33
C THR A 60 -1.61 -6.04 -13.21
N LEU A 61 -2.69 -6.50 -13.86
CA LEU A 61 -4.02 -5.91 -13.75
C LEU A 61 -4.73 -6.39 -12.47
N LEU A 62 -4.71 -7.70 -12.20
CA LEU A 62 -5.26 -8.30 -10.99
C LEU A 62 -4.45 -7.97 -9.72
N SER A 63 -3.16 -7.65 -9.84
CA SER A 63 -2.32 -7.29 -8.70
C SER A 63 -2.62 -5.89 -8.15
N LYS A 64 -3.25 -4.99 -8.92
CA LYS A 64 -3.61 -3.64 -8.48
C LYS A 64 -4.42 -3.67 -7.17
N ASN A 65 -4.13 -2.75 -6.25
CA ASN A 65 -4.76 -2.72 -4.91
C ASN A 65 -6.28 -2.59 -4.94
N ILE A 66 -6.85 -1.97 -5.98
CA ILE A 66 -8.29 -1.86 -6.20
C ILE A 66 -8.96 -3.20 -6.58
N VAL A 67 -8.22 -4.13 -7.19
CA VAL A 67 -8.66 -5.52 -7.40
C VAL A 67 -8.29 -6.30 -6.14
N LYS A 68 -9.21 -6.35 -5.19
CA LYS A 68 -8.97 -7.00 -3.90
C LYS A 68 -8.96 -8.55 -4.03
N PRO A 69 -8.19 -9.29 -3.20
CA PRO A 69 -8.07 -10.75 -3.31
C PRO A 69 -9.41 -11.48 -3.17
N GLU A 70 -10.34 -10.98 -2.36
CA GLU A 70 -11.66 -11.59 -2.18
C GLU A 70 -12.51 -11.59 -3.46
N PHE A 71 -12.30 -10.64 -4.39
CA PHE A 71 -12.98 -10.66 -5.68
C PHE A 71 -12.45 -11.81 -6.56
N ILE A 72 -11.14 -12.07 -6.51
CA ILE A 72 -10.49 -13.20 -7.19
C ILE A 72 -10.92 -14.51 -6.54
N TYR A 73 -10.99 -14.56 -5.20
CA TYR A 73 -11.44 -15.72 -4.43
C TYR A 73 -12.90 -16.08 -4.74
N ARG A 74 -13.84 -15.13 -4.64
CA ARG A 74 -15.25 -15.33 -5.00
C ARG A 74 -15.42 -15.77 -6.46
N TYR A 75 -14.70 -15.14 -7.38
CA TYR A 75 -14.70 -15.51 -8.79
C TYR A 75 -14.31 -16.98 -8.98
N LEU A 76 -13.23 -17.43 -8.35
CA LEU A 76 -12.77 -18.82 -8.44
C LEU A 76 -13.72 -19.80 -7.72
N GLN A 77 -14.30 -19.40 -6.59
CA GLN A 77 -15.34 -20.19 -5.90
C GLN A 77 -16.61 -20.35 -6.75
N ASN A 78 -17.04 -19.33 -7.49
CA ASN A 78 -18.17 -19.42 -8.42
C ASN A 78 -17.92 -20.42 -9.56
N TYR A 79 -16.65 -20.77 -9.83
CA TYR A 79 -16.22 -21.83 -10.75
C TYR A 79 -15.85 -23.14 -10.04
N ASN A 80 -16.29 -23.34 -8.79
CA ASN A 80 -16.04 -24.53 -7.95
C ASN A 80 -14.56 -24.84 -7.68
N ILE A 81 -13.66 -23.86 -7.82
CA ILE A 81 -12.23 -24.03 -7.52
C ILE A 81 -12.06 -23.86 -6.01
N GLN A 82 -11.78 -24.97 -5.32
CA GLN A 82 -11.48 -24.93 -3.89
C GLN A 82 -10.11 -24.29 -3.63
N LEU A 83 -10.09 -23.40 -2.64
CA LEU A 83 -8.97 -22.53 -2.30
C LEU A 83 -8.80 -22.51 -0.78
N PRO A 84 -7.58 -22.65 -0.25
CA PRO A 84 -7.30 -22.40 1.15
C PRO A 84 -7.77 -21.00 1.59
N PRO A 85 -8.36 -20.84 2.80
CA PRO A 85 -8.74 -19.52 3.31
C PRO A 85 -7.57 -18.53 3.37
N GLU A 86 -6.38 -19.03 3.70
CA GLU A 86 -5.12 -18.27 3.80
C GLU A 86 -4.40 -18.05 2.45
N SER A 87 -5.09 -18.22 1.33
CA SER A 87 -4.49 -18.02 0.00
C SER A 87 -4.06 -16.56 -0.23
N THR A 88 -2.75 -16.33 -0.30
CA THR A 88 -2.20 -15.00 -0.62
C THR A 88 -2.68 -14.50 -1.97
N LYS A 89 -2.77 -13.16 -2.14
CA LYS A 89 -3.18 -12.54 -3.42
C LYS A 89 -2.36 -13.04 -4.62
N ALA A 90 -1.06 -13.28 -4.44
CA ALA A 90 -0.19 -13.85 -5.47
C ALA A 90 -0.58 -15.29 -5.84
N SER A 91 -0.93 -16.12 -4.84
CA SER A 91 -1.45 -17.48 -5.07
C SER A 91 -2.79 -17.45 -5.82
N LEU A 92 -3.72 -16.57 -5.41
CA LEU A 92 -5.02 -16.39 -6.06
C LEU A 92 -4.87 -15.93 -7.52
N ILE A 93 -3.99 -14.97 -7.80
CA ILE A 93 -3.69 -14.52 -9.17
C ILE A 93 -3.12 -15.69 -9.99
N LYS A 94 -2.12 -16.42 -9.46
CA LYS A 94 -1.53 -17.58 -10.14
C LYS A 94 -2.57 -18.65 -10.46
N GLN A 95 -3.48 -18.94 -9.53
CA GLN A 95 -4.54 -19.93 -9.72
C GLN A 95 -5.63 -19.44 -10.69
N CYS A 96 -5.92 -18.13 -10.71
CA CYS A 96 -6.81 -17.50 -11.68
C CYS A 96 -6.25 -17.57 -13.11
N LEU A 97 -4.97 -17.26 -13.30
CA LEU A 97 -4.30 -17.36 -14.61
C LEU A 97 -4.22 -18.81 -15.09
N ASN A 98 -3.94 -19.76 -14.19
CA ASN A 98 -3.99 -21.19 -14.50
C ASN A 98 -5.40 -21.63 -14.91
N PHE A 99 -6.44 -21.19 -14.20
CA PHE A 99 -7.83 -21.45 -14.57
C PHE A 99 -8.18 -20.89 -15.94
N TRP A 100 -7.82 -19.64 -16.25
CA TRP A 100 -8.04 -19.05 -17.56
C TRP A 100 -7.29 -19.77 -18.68
N ARG A 101 -6.08 -20.25 -18.42
CA ARG A 101 -5.33 -21.09 -19.36
C ARG A 101 -6.04 -22.41 -19.65
N VAL A 102 -6.69 -23.03 -18.66
CA VAL A 102 -7.49 -24.26 -18.86
C VAL A 102 -8.83 -23.95 -19.57
N LYS A 103 -9.54 -22.90 -19.14
CA LYS A 103 -10.89 -22.54 -19.64
C LYS A 103 -10.88 -21.92 -21.04
N TYR A 104 -9.85 -21.14 -21.38
CA TYR A 104 -9.78 -20.35 -22.62
C TYR A 104 -8.51 -20.61 -23.45
N GLY A 105 -7.54 -21.37 -22.94
CA GLY A 105 -6.29 -21.70 -23.65
C GLY A 105 -6.32 -23.03 -24.40
N ALA A 106 -7.43 -23.78 -24.34
CA ALA A 106 -7.62 -24.98 -25.13
C ALA A 106 -8.04 -24.62 -26.58
N PRO A 107 -7.38 -25.17 -27.62
CA PRO A 107 -7.92 -25.10 -28.98
C PRO A 107 -9.23 -25.89 -29.04
N ALA A 108 -10.22 -25.37 -29.76
CA ALA A 108 -11.58 -25.91 -29.80
C ALA A 108 -11.61 -27.41 -30.15
N GLY A 109 -11.92 -28.27 -29.17
CA GLY A 109 -11.73 -29.71 -29.36
C GLY A 109 -12.20 -30.67 -28.27
N SER A 110 -12.96 -30.24 -27.25
CA SER A 110 -13.72 -31.17 -26.37
C SER A 110 -14.75 -30.43 -25.51
N THR A 111 -15.99 -30.95 -25.49
CA THR A 111 -17.11 -30.42 -24.71
C THR A 111 -17.04 -30.82 -23.23
N PRO A 112 -17.56 -30.00 -22.30
CA PRO A 112 -17.58 -30.33 -20.88
C PRO A 112 -18.69 -31.34 -20.57
N SER A 113 -18.36 -32.39 -19.81
CA SER A 113 -19.33 -33.27 -19.14
C SER A 113 -19.23 -33.07 -17.63
N SER A 114 -20.32 -32.63 -17.01
CA SER A 114 -20.46 -32.54 -15.55
C SER A 114 -20.44 -33.93 -14.92
N ASP A 115 -19.59 -34.17 -13.93
CA ASP A 115 -19.98 -34.60 -12.57
C ASP A 115 -18.78 -34.90 -11.65
N PRO A 116 -18.96 -34.94 -10.31
CA PRO A 116 -17.88 -34.69 -9.36
C PRO A 116 -17.23 -35.96 -8.80
N GLN A 117 -15.88 -36.00 -8.76
CA GLN A 117 -15.15 -36.93 -7.89
C GLN A 117 -13.94 -36.29 -7.18
N THR A 118 -14.10 -36.16 -5.87
CA THR A 118 -13.15 -36.50 -4.80
C THR A 118 -11.67 -36.60 -5.18
N ILE A 119 -10.88 -35.60 -4.80
CA ILE A 119 -9.41 -35.69 -4.80
C ILE A 119 -8.96 -36.56 -3.62
N VAL A 120 -8.48 -37.77 -3.90
CA VAL A 120 -7.83 -38.67 -2.94
C VAL A 120 -6.31 -38.52 -3.07
N LEU A 121 -5.63 -38.25 -1.94
CA LEU A 121 -4.16 -38.34 -1.85
C LEU A 121 -3.69 -39.80 -1.95
N PRO A 122 -2.52 -40.03 -2.57
CA PRO A 122 -1.63 -41.09 -2.11
C PRO A 122 -0.29 -40.51 -1.63
N SER A 123 0.22 -41.10 -0.55
CA SER A 123 1.53 -40.77 0.04
C SER A 123 2.64 -41.71 -0.46
N THR A 124 3.88 -41.39 -0.06
CA THR A 124 5.07 -42.26 0.07
C THR A 124 5.80 -42.79 -1.18
N SER A 125 6.96 -42.16 -1.42
CA SER A 125 8.31 -42.75 -1.30
C SER A 125 8.99 -43.56 -2.44
N ALA A 126 10.20 -43.07 -2.74
CA ALA A 126 11.47 -43.81 -2.93
C ALA A 126 11.85 -44.39 -4.32
N GLU A 127 13.03 -43.92 -4.78
CA GLU A 127 14.08 -44.64 -5.56
C GLU A 127 13.76 -45.12 -7.01
N SER A 128 14.70 -45.20 -7.97
CA SER A 128 16.05 -44.64 -8.18
C SER A 128 16.51 -44.93 -9.63
N SER A 129 17.42 -44.12 -10.19
CA SER A 129 18.29 -44.46 -11.36
C SER A 129 17.64 -44.64 -12.75
N SER A 130 18.32 -44.44 -13.91
CA SER A 130 19.50 -43.62 -14.28
C SER A 130 19.70 -43.65 -15.83
N SER A 131 20.52 -42.74 -16.37
CA SER A 131 21.28 -42.90 -17.64
C SER A 131 20.53 -42.80 -18.99
N ASN A 132 21.11 -42.38 -20.13
CA ASN A 132 22.26 -41.50 -20.46
C ASN A 132 22.28 -41.23 -21.98
N SER A 133 22.65 -40.02 -22.43
CA SER A 133 23.48 -39.69 -23.63
C SER A 133 23.19 -38.27 -24.17
N THR A 134 24.06 -37.51 -24.83
CA THR A 134 25.53 -37.36 -24.92
C THR A 134 25.77 -36.24 -25.96
N MET A 135 26.27 -35.07 -25.50
CA MET A 135 27.27 -34.19 -26.15
C MET A 135 26.96 -33.51 -27.53
N GLN A 136 27.62 -32.42 -27.98
CA GLN A 136 28.79 -31.61 -27.56
C GLN A 136 28.69 -30.21 -28.23
N ASN A 137 29.17 -29.06 -27.71
CA ASN A 137 30.56 -28.55 -27.69
C ASN A 137 30.57 -27.12 -27.06
N LEU A 138 31.47 -26.78 -26.12
CA LEU A 138 32.71 -25.95 -26.27
C LEU A 138 32.46 -24.50 -26.78
N VAL A 139 32.92 -23.39 -26.19
CA VAL A 139 33.85 -23.03 -25.08
C VAL A 139 33.36 -21.67 -24.47
N ALA A 140 33.84 -21.03 -23.38
CA ALA A 140 35.00 -21.20 -22.47
C ALA A 140 34.68 -20.71 -21.02
N THR A 141 35.65 -20.09 -20.34
CA THR A 141 35.76 -19.74 -18.90
C THR A 141 35.82 -18.24 -18.60
N GLY A 142 35.19 -17.83 -17.48
CA GLY A 142 35.79 -16.87 -16.51
C GLY A 142 35.41 -15.38 -16.60
N GLY A 143 34.86 -14.84 -15.51
CA GLY A 143 35.08 -13.42 -15.13
C GLY A 143 36.47 -13.24 -14.48
N PRO A 144 36.86 -12.05 -13.95
CA PRO A 144 35.97 -11.01 -13.40
C PRO A 144 36.37 -9.54 -13.73
N MET A 145 35.68 -8.59 -13.07
CA MET A 145 36.06 -7.18 -12.84
C MET A 145 35.98 -6.22 -14.06
N GLY A 146 35.61 -4.95 -13.82
CA GLY A 146 35.27 -3.98 -14.87
C GLY A 146 36.18 -2.75 -14.90
N ASN A 147 35.79 -1.71 -15.65
CA ASN A 147 36.26 -0.34 -15.37
C ASN A 147 35.40 0.78 -16.00
N GLN A 148 35.57 1.98 -15.46
CA GLN A 148 34.84 3.22 -15.75
C GLN A 148 35.49 4.07 -16.86
N THR A 149 34.74 5.05 -17.40
CA THR A 149 35.29 6.36 -17.82
C THR A 149 34.29 7.51 -17.59
N ASN A 150 34.43 8.22 -16.45
CA ASN A 150 34.65 9.67 -16.25
C ASN A 150 33.96 10.70 -17.19
N GLY A 151 33.35 11.81 -16.71
CA GLY A 151 33.20 12.41 -15.36
C GLY A 151 32.33 13.70 -15.45
N PRO A 152 32.38 14.69 -14.53
CA PRO A 152 33.14 14.80 -13.27
C PRO A 152 32.25 14.75 -12.00
N GLY A 153 32.86 14.35 -10.89
CA GLY A 153 32.18 14.00 -9.65
C GLY A 153 31.54 15.13 -8.83
N TYR A 154 30.46 14.76 -8.14
CA TYR A 154 30.43 14.85 -6.69
C TYR A 154 30.30 13.41 -6.15
N ASP A 155 31.25 13.00 -5.32
CA ASP A 155 31.34 11.64 -4.80
C ASP A 155 31.00 11.66 -3.30
N THR A 156 29.79 11.19 -2.96
CA THR A 156 29.30 10.93 -1.60
C THR A 156 27.95 10.21 -1.68
N THR A 157 27.91 9.00 -2.25
CA THR A 157 26.80 8.07 -1.96
C THR A 157 27.09 7.34 -0.65
N ASP A 158 26.62 7.93 0.44
CA ASP A 158 26.63 7.33 1.77
C ASP A 158 25.86 5.98 1.75
N PRO A 159 26.45 4.85 2.18
CA PRO A 159 25.78 3.55 2.18
C PRO A 159 24.77 3.45 3.34
N GLY A 160 23.71 4.25 3.28
CA GLY A 160 22.71 4.38 4.32
C GLY A 160 21.30 4.61 3.77
N GLN A 161 20.48 3.56 3.83
CA GLN A 161 19.01 3.48 3.79
C GLN A 161 18.53 2.42 2.78
N GLU A 162 18.65 1.15 3.16
CA GLU A 162 17.85 0.10 2.54
C GLU A 162 16.36 0.47 2.64
N GLN A 163 15.60 0.21 1.57
CA GLN A 163 14.20 0.64 1.49
C GLN A 163 13.28 -0.37 2.20
N TYR A 164 13.40 -0.43 3.53
CA TYR A 164 12.71 -1.41 4.38
C TYR A 164 11.18 -1.39 4.20
N PRO A 165 10.49 -2.55 4.20
CA PRO A 165 9.03 -2.62 4.05
C PRO A 165 8.25 -1.78 5.07
N VAL A 166 8.78 -1.60 6.29
CA VAL A 166 8.15 -0.78 7.33
C VAL A 166 8.12 0.71 6.98
N ASN A 167 9.12 1.21 6.23
CA ASN A 167 9.15 2.61 5.77
C ASN A 167 8.13 2.85 4.66
N LEU A 168 7.92 1.87 3.77
CA LEU A 168 6.86 1.94 2.75
C LEU A 168 5.47 1.96 3.38
N LEU A 169 5.23 1.10 4.39
CA LEU A 169 3.99 1.10 5.17
C LEU A 169 3.77 2.46 5.87
N ALA A 170 4.81 2.99 6.52
CA ALA A 170 4.74 4.29 7.19
C ALA A 170 4.38 5.42 6.22
N LEU A 171 5.02 5.46 5.05
CA LEU A 171 4.77 6.45 4.00
C LEU A 171 3.34 6.39 3.46
N ASP A 172 2.85 5.20 3.12
CA ASP A 172 1.47 4.97 2.66
C ASP A 172 0.46 5.38 3.75
N TYR A 173 0.72 5.00 5.00
CA TYR A 173 -0.17 5.31 6.13
C TYR A 173 -0.22 6.80 6.45
N THR A 174 0.94 7.46 6.53
CA THR A 174 1.05 8.92 6.74
C THR A 174 0.33 9.68 5.63
N THR A 175 0.52 9.27 4.38
CA THR A 175 -0.17 9.89 3.23
C THR A 175 -1.69 9.73 3.34
N TRP A 176 -2.18 8.53 3.67
CA TRP A 176 -3.60 8.27 3.87
C TRP A 176 -4.19 9.07 5.05
N PHE A 177 -3.54 9.01 6.21
CA PHE A 177 -4.03 9.59 7.46
C PHE A 177 -4.17 11.11 7.37
N TYR A 178 -3.12 11.82 6.94
CA TYR A 178 -3.18 13.28 6.83
C TYR A 178 -4.07 13.76 5.68
N LEU A 179 -4.20 12.98 4.59
CA LEU A 179 -5.19 13.27 3.54
C LEU A 179 -6.62 13.15 4.08
N LYS A 180 -6.92 12.11 4.85
CA LYS A 180 -8.23 11.89 5.50
C LYS A 180 -8.52 12.96 6.55
N TRP A 181 -7.51 13.31 7.36
CA TRP A 181 -7.55 14.42 8.32
C TRP A 181 -7.92 15.73 7.62
N ASN A 182 -7.09 16.22 6.69
CA ASN A 182 -7.28 17.52 6.06
C ASN A 182 -8.59 17.61 5.24
N ARG A 183 -9.12 16.48 4.76
CA ARG A 183 -10.41 16.42 4.05
C ARG A 183 -11.64 16.21 4.94
N ASN A 184 -11.49 16.19 6.26
CA ASN A 184 -12.59 15.89 7.21
C ASN A 184 -13.33 14.58 6.87
N SER A 185 -12.56 13.57 6.46
CA SER A 185 -13.07 12.24 6.05
C SER A 185 -12.36 11.09 6.77
N LEU A 186 -11.62 11.41 7.83
CA LEU A 186 -11.18 10.48 8.88
C LEU A 186 -12.37 10.23 9.81
N ASP A 187 -12.53 9.00 10.28
CA ASP A 187 -13.66 8.55 11.10
C ASP A 187 -13.19 7.57 12.19
N GLU A 188 -14.11 7.21 13.10
CA GLU A 188 -13.83 6.38 14.28
C GLU A 188 -13.23 5.00 13.92
N SER A 189 -13.46 4.45 12.72
CA SER A 189 -12.94 3.13 12.31
C SER A 189 -11.42 3.09 12.12
N ALA A 190 -10.76 4.25 12.03
CA ALA A 190 -9.30 4.36 11.96
C ALA A 190 -8.60 4.01 13.28
N PHE A 191 -9.33 4.00 14.41
CA PHE A 191 -8.80 3.86 15.76
C PHE A 191 -9.30 2.58 16.43
N TRP A 192 -8.52 2.05 17.37
CA TRP A 192 -9.02 1.05 18.32
C TRP A 192 -9.91 1.69 19.39
N SER A 193 -10.77 0.88 20.03
CA SER A 193 -11.63 1.32 21.13
C SER A 193 -10.86 1.65 22.41
N ASP A 194 -9.66 1.13 22.58
CA ASP A 194 -8.71 1.42 23.66
C ASP A 194 -7.64 2.46 23.26
N ALA A 195 -7.74 3.05 22.06
CA ALA A 195 -6.70 3.93 21.54
C ALA A 195 -6.47 5.17 22.41
N MET A 196 -5.23 5.65 22.46
CA MET A 196 -4.82 6.86 23.16
C MET A 196 -4.50 7.98 22.17
N CYS A 197 -4.89 9.23 22.47
CA CYS A 197 -4.39 10.41 21.78
C CYS A 197 -3.81 11.41 22.79
N SER A 198 -2.65 11.99 22.46
CA SER A 198 -2.07 13.12 23.19
C SER A 198 -1.70 14.21 22.20
N VAL A 199 -2.19 15.42 22.45
CA VAL A 199 -1.92 16.60 21.62
C VAL A 199 -1.25 17.66 22.48
N MET A 200 -0.07 18.09 22.06
CA MET A 200 0.65 19.22 22.63
C MET A 200 0.64 20.37 21.62
N LEU A 201 0.15 21.52 22.05
CA LEU A 201 0.13 22.76 21.26
C LEU A 201 1.04 23.78 21.94
N GLU A 202 2.06 24.24 21.22
CA GLU A 202 2.90 25.38 21.60
C GLU A 202 2.63 26.52 20.61
N ILE A 203 1.88 27.53 21.07
CA ILE A 203 1.54 28.72 20.28
C ILE A 203 2.55 29.84 20.55
N SER A 204 3.04 29.92 21.79
CA SER A 204 4.15 30.78 22.23
C SER A 204 4.77 30.23 23.51
N GLU A 205 5.88 30.82 23.97
CA GLU A 205 6.53 30.49 25.25
C GLU A 205 5.58 30.59 26.46
N SER A 206 4.52 31.41 26.36
CA SER A 206 3.51 31.60 27.41
C SER A 206 2.17 30.92 27.14
N GLN A 207 1.96 30.38 25.94
CA GLN A 207 0.73 29.70 25.54
C GLN A 207 1.03 28.29 25.04
N GLN A 208 1.10 27.37 26.00
CA GLN A 208 1.22 25.94 25.77
C GLN A 208 0.00 25.21 26.35
N GLY A 209 -0.44 24.15 25.69
CA GLY A 209 -1.53 23.27 26.14
C GLY A 209 -1.23 21.82 25.83
N VAL A 210 -1.60 20.92 26.75
CA VAL A 210 -1.51 19.47 26.57
C VAL A 210 -2.86 18.87 26.88
N GLU A 211 -3.41 18.11 25.92
CA GLU A 211 -4.64 17.35 26.07
C GLU A 211 -4.35 15.86 25.85
N GLU A 212 -4.84 14.99 26.74
CA GLU A 212 -4.81 13.53 26.58
C GLU A 212 -6.23 12.99 26.66
N VAL A 213 -6.61 12.15 25.68
CA VAL A 213 -7.90 11.48 25.61
C VAL A 213 -7.72 10.00 25.25
N ARG A 214 -8.71 9.17 25.59
CA ARG A 214 -8.69 7.72 25.32
C ARG A 214 -10.04 7.27 24.75
N GLY A 215 -9.99 6.31 23.82
CA GLY A 215 -11.13 5.80 23.08
C GLY A 215 -11.43 6.58 21.80
N HIS A 216 -11.76 5.87 20.72
CA HIS A 216 -11.94 6.45 19.37
C HIS A 216 -12.91 7.64 19.31
N ARG A 217 -13.95 7.65 20.16
CA ARG A 217 -14.95 8.73 20.23
C ARG A 217 -14.33 10.05 20.66
N ASP A 218 -13.61 10.03 21.77
CA ASP A 218 -13.02 11.22 22.37
C ASP A 218 -11.80 11.72 21.60
N ILE A 219 -11.06 10.80 20.95
CA ILE A 219 -10.05 11.14 19.95
C ILE A 219 -10.69 11.90 18.78
N MET A 220 -11.78 11.40 18.19
CA MET A 220 -12.45 12.09 17.07
C MET A 220 -13.03 13.44 17.49
N ASN A 221 -13.60 13.54 18.71
CA ASN A 221 -14.06 14.81 19.27
C ASN A 221 -12.91 15.82 19.40
N LEU A 222 -11.76 15.41 19.95
CA LEU A 222 -10.56 16.25 20.06
C LEU A 222 -10.07 16.73 18.68
N ILE A 223 -9.98 15.83 17.70
CA ILE A 223 -9.57 16.15 16.32
C ILE A 223 -10.50 17.19 15.68
N LEU A 224 -11.82 17.07 15.90
CA LEU A 224 -12.80 18.03 15.37
C LEU A 224 -12.72 19.39 16.08
N SER A 225 -12.59 19.40 17.42
CA SER A 225 -12.41 20.62 18.21
C SER A 225 -11.17 21.40 17.79
N LEU A 226 -10.02 20.73 17.63
CA LEU A 226 -8.76 21.34 17.18
C LEU A 226 -8.91 22.04 15.82
N LYS A 227 -9.54 21.36 14.86
CA LYS A 227 -9.79 21.92 13.52
C LYS A 227 -10.73 23.11 13.55
N PHE A 228 -11.81 23.03 14.33
CA PHE A 228 -12.78 24.12 14.45
C PHE A 228 -12.17 25.35 15.12
N GLN A 229 -11.38 25.15 16.19
CA GLN A 229 -10.78 26.22 16.97
C GLN A 229 -9.60 26.90 16.27
N TYR A 230 -8.72 26.12 15.62
CA TYR A 230 -7.45 26.64 15.10
C TYR A 230 -7.36 26.67 13.56
N SER A 231 -8.30 26.04 12.83
CA SER A 231 -8.45 26.16 11.37
C SER A 231 -7.16 25.90 10.57
N PHE A 232 -6.46 24.80 10.86
CA PHE A 232 -5.21 24.41 10.20
C PHE A 232 -5.29 23.08 9.42
N GLN A 233 -4.34 22.92 8.49
CA GLN A 233 -4.02 21.66 7.81
C GLN A 233 -2.63 21.17 8.24
N LEU A 234 -2.46 19.84 8.33
CA LEU A 234 -1.19 19.19 8.61
C LEU A 234 -0.64 18.58 7.32
N VAL A 235 0.47 19.11 6.82
CA VAL A 235 1.12 18.63 5.58
C VAL A 235 2.42 17.90 5.95
N PRO A 236 2.45 16.55 5.95
CA PRO A 236 3.63 15.79 6.31
C PRO A 236 4.76 15.97 5.30
N ASN A 237 6.01 15.97 5.76
CA ASN A 237 7.15 15.73 4.90
C ASN A 237 7.17 14.22 4.54
N ILE A 238 6.84 13.91 3.29
CA ILE A 238 6.79 12.54 2.75
C ILE A 238 8.12 12.06 2.15
N MET A 239 9.20 12.82 2.34
CA MET A 239 10.56 12.40 2.00
C MET A 239 11.12 11.45 3.07
N PHE A 240 12.23 10.76 2.75
CA PHE A 240 12.87 9.75 3.61
C PHE A 240 13.36 10.30 4.96
N ASP A 241 13.63 11.61 5.02
CA ASP A 241 14.02 12.34 6.22
C ASP A 241 12.82 12.88 7.00
N GLY A 242 11.61 12.88 6.43
CA GLY A 242 10.38 13.41 7.04
C GLY A 242 9.45 12.35 7.62
N CYS A 243 9.45 11.14 7.05
CA CYS A 243 8.57 10.04 7.45
C CYS A 243 9.31 8.70 7.47
N GLN A 244 9.25 7.99 8.59
CA GLN A 244 9.86 6.65 8.74
C GLN A 244 8.99 5.72 9.58
N GLY A 245 9.14 4.42 9.34
CA GLY A 245 8.55 3.36 10.16
C GLY A 245 9.58 2.74 11.10
N ARG A 246 9.09 2.10 12.16
CA ARG A 246 9.85 1.28 13.11
C ARG A 246 9.02 0.08 13.53
N ILE A 247 9.67 -1.06 13.77
CA ILE A 247 8.98 -2.25 14.31
C ILE A 247 9.17 -2.25 15.83
N SER A 248 8.09 -2.50 16.56
CA SER A 248 8.09 -2.57 18.03
C SER A 248 7.28 -3.80 18.45
N ASP A 249 7.53 -4.33 19.65
CA ASP A 249 6.84 -5.50 20.21
C ASP A 249 5.31 -5.42 20.10
N ASN A 250 4.76 -4.20 20.17
CA ASN A 250 3.32 -3.92 20.13
C ASN A 250 2.76 -3.63 18.71
N GLY A 251 3.57 -3.65 17.66
CA GLY A 251 3.15 -3.42 16.27
C GLY A 251 4.16 -2.59 15.45
N VAL A 252 3.63 -1.60 14.71
CA VAL A 252 4.45 -0.68 13.90
C VAL A 252 4.30 0.73 14.44
N LEU A 253 5.41 1.44 14.57
CA LEU A 253 5.45 2.85 14.94
C LEU A 253 5.76 3.70 13.70
N VAL A 254 4.90 4.65 13.39
CA VAL A 254 5.10 5.61 12.29
C VAL A 254 5.50 6.95 12.87
N LEU A 255 6.67 7.42 12.46
CA LEU A 255 7.29 8.68 12.87
C LEU A 255 7.15 9.66 11.71
N THR A 256 6.60 10.84 11.94
CA THR A 256 6.39 11.82 10.87
C THR A 256 6.52 13.24 11.40
N VAL A 257 7.24 14.07 10.64
CA VAL A 257 7.27 15.53 10.83
C VAL A 257 6.65 16.23 9.61
N GLY A 258 6.25 17.49 9.76
CA GLY A 258 5.70 18.25 8.65
C GLY A 258 5.38 19.69 8.99
N VAL A 259 4.74 20.37 8.04
CA VAL A 259 4.40 21.79 8.13
C VAL A 259 2.92 21.96 8.47
N VAL A 260 2.63 22.88 9.37
CA VAL A 260 1.28 23.32 9.71
C VAL A 260 0.95 24.55 8.88
N TYR A 261 -0.13 24.47 8.11
CA TYR A 261 -0.62 25.56 7.27
C TYR A 261 -1.97 26.04 7.77
N ASN A 262 -2.25 27.34 7.61
CA ASN A 262 -3.59 27.87 7.77
C ASN A 262 -4.49 27.32 6.66
N ASP A 263 -5.67 26.80 7.02
CA ASP A 263 -6.68 26.33 6.07
C ASP A 263 -7.22 27.49 5.20
N ARG A 264 -7.20 28.71 5.76
CA ARG A 264 -7.51 29.93 5.03
C ARG A 264 -6.31 30.35 4.18
N ARG A 265 -6.54 30.47 2.88
CA ARG A 265 -5.54 31.00 1.94
C ARG A 265 -5.34 32.50 2.11
N GLY A 266 -4.11 32.96 1.89
CA GLY A 266 -3.77 34.38 1.85
C GLY A 266 -4.37 35.10 0.64
N LEU A 267 -4.21 36.42 0.61
CA LEU A 267 -4.63 37.30 -0.51
C LEU A 267 -3.99 36.92 -1.85
N ASP A 268 -2.83 36.26 -1.82
CA ASP A 268 -2.07 35.72 -2.96
C ASP A 268 -2.48 34.29 -3.34
N ASN A 269 -3.55 33.75 -2.75
CA ASN A 269 -4.04 32.38 -2.91
C ASN A 269 -3.04 31.28 -2.48
N ARG A 270 -2.00 31.62 -1.70
CA ARG A 270 -1.05 30.66 -1.11
C ARG A 270 -1.50 30.25 0.29
N LEU A 271 -1.00 29.10 0.76
CA LEU A 271 -1.17 28.67 2.14
C LEU A 271 -0.19 29.44 3.03
N THR A 272 -0.68 30.05 4.11
CA THR A 272 0.17 30.71 5.11
C THR A 272 0.71 29.66 6.08
N THR A 273 2.03 29.56 6.21
CA THR A 273 2.66 28.68 7.21
C THR A 273 2.39 29.20 8.62
N LEU A 274 1.99 28.31 9.52
CA LEU A 274 1.77 28.59 10.95
C LEU A 274 2.90 28.05 11.82
N GLY A 275 3.52 26.93 11.42
CA GLY A 275 4.51 26.23 12.23
C GLY A 275 4.89 24.88 11.66
N GLU A 276 5.53 24.06 12.50
CA GLU A 276 5.83 22.66 12.21
C GLU A 276 5.09 21.74 13.18
N PHE A 277 4.96 20.47 12.80
CA PHE A 277 4.47 19.42 13.68
C PHE A 277 5.40 18.22 13.69
N GLU A 278 5.42 17.53 14.83
CA GLU A 278 6.03 16.23 15.05
C GLU A 278 4.91 15.26 15.45
N SER A 279 4.95 14.03 14.96
CA SER A 279 3.89 13.05 15.18
C SER A 279 4.40 11.63 15.28
N MET A 280 3.70 10.84 16.09
CA MET A 280 4.00 9.45 16.38
C MET A 280 2.70 8.66 16.39
N ILE A 281 2.54 7.73 15.45
CA ILE A 281 1.34 6.89 15.31
C ILE A 281 1.73 5.44 15.60
N GLY A 282 1.19 4.88 16.68
CA GLY A 282 1.26 3.45 16.97
C GLY A 282 0.17 2.71 16.20
N LEU A 283 0.56 1.73 15.39
CA LEU A 283 -0.31 0.93 14.53
C LEU A 283 -0.30 -0.54 14.95
N ARG A 284 -1.48 -1.12 15.10
CA ARG A 284 -1.68 -2.56 15.29
C ARG A 284 -2.63 -3.08 14.22
N ARG A 285 -2.25 -4.19 13.58
CA ARG A 285 -3.09 -4.88 12.60
C ARG A 285 -4.36 -5.39 13.27
N ASP A 286 -5.50 -5.21 12.60
CA ASP A 286 -6.76 -5.84 13.00
C ASP A 286 -6.72 -7.34 12.60
N PRO A 287 -6.90 -8.29 13.54
CA PRO A 287 -6.95 -9.71 13.21
C PRO A 287 -8.27 -10.13 12.55
N LEU A 288 -9.32 -9.31 12.62
CA LEU A 288 -10.66 -9.59 12.07
C LEU A 288 -10.86 -8.98 10.66
N GLU A 289 -10.10 -7.93 10.32
CA GLU A 289 -10.18 -7.24 9.03
C GLU A 289 -8.83 -7.27 8.28
N ASN A 290 -8.79 -8.01 7.17
CA ASN A 290 -7.53 -8.24 6.46
C ASN A 290 -6.86 -6.94 5.97
N ASN A 291 -5.62 -6.74 6.41
CA ASN A 291 -4.78 -5.58 6.13
C ASN A 291 -5.34 -4.22 6.60
N ASN A 292 -6.21 -4.21 7.61
CA ASN A 292 -6.55 -2.98 8.32
C ASN A 292 -5.51 -2.71 9.43
N TRP A 293 -4.94 -1.50 9.45
CA TRP A 293 -4.02 -1.05 10.49
C TRP A 293 -4.68 0.08 11.27
N LYS A 294 -5.11 -0.24 12.50
CA LYS A 294 -5.82 0.69 13.37
C LYS A 294 -4.86 1.34 14.37
N ILE A 295 -5.11 2.62 14.63
CA ILE A 295 -4.32 3.44 15.54
C ILE A 295 -4.57 2.99 16.98
N THR A 296 -3.49 2.63 17.68
CA THR A 296 -3.47 2.33 19.12
C THR A 296 -3.05 3.56 19.93
N MET A 297 -2.21 4.40 19.34
CA MET A 297 -1.67 5.61 19.96
C MET A 297 -1.46 6.67 18.88
N TYR A 298 -1.87 7.90 19.14
CA TYR A 298 -1.47 9.06 18.36
C TYR A 298 -0.87 10.11 19.30
N LYS A 299 0.38 10.51 19.06
CA LYS A 299 0.95 11.71 19.68
C LYS A 299 1.17 12.75 18.59
N LEU A 300 0.71 13.97 18.84
CA LEU A 300 0.86 15.12 17.95
C LEU A 300 1.43 16.28 18.76
N TYR A 301 2.54 16.84 18.30
CA TYR A 301 3.12 18.06 18.84
C TYR A 301 3.16 19.11 17.74
N ILE A 302 2.47 20.24 17.94
CA ILE A 302 2.47 21.39 17.02
C ILE A 302 3.22 22.54 17.68
N ARG A 303 4.16 23.14 16.96
CA ARG A 303 4.92 24.33 17.37
C ARG A 303 4.72 25.46 16.37
N TYR A 304 4.06 26.53 16.79
CA TYR A 304 3.89 27.76 15.99
C TYR A 304 5.21 28.54 15.99
N LYS A 305 5.83 28.63 14.81
CA LYS A 305 7.08 29.37 14.58
C LYS A 305 7.32 29.57 13.08
N PRO A 306 8.25 30.44 12.67
CA PRO A 306 8.77 30.44 11.30
C PRO A 306 9.32 29.06 10.91
N VAL A 307 9.10 28.68 9.65
CA VAL A 307 9.59 27.43 9.06
C VAL A 307 10.41 27.80 7.83
N ASP A 308 11.72 27.94 8.03
CA ASP A 308 12.66 28.35 6.97
C ASP A 308 13.07 27.19 6.06
N ASN A 309 13.03 25.96 6.59
CA ASN A 309 13.38 24.72 5.89
C ASN A 309 12.30 23.66 6.13
N LEU A 310 12.21 22.67 5.24
CA LEU A 310 11.28 21.55 5.41
C LEU A 310 11.64 20.75 6.68
N PRO A 311 10.70 20.48 7.60
CA PRO A 311 10.98 19.72 8.81
C PRO A 311 11.49 18.30 8.50
N ALA A 312 12.51 17.88 9.25
CA ALA A 312 13.14 16.56 9.15
C ALA A 312 13.23 15.89 10.54
N LEU A 313 13.12 14.56 10.56
CA LEU A 313 13.14 13.70 11.75
C LEU A 313 14.44 13.85 12.56
N SER A 314 15.56 14.14 11.91
CA SER A 314 16.85 14.45 12.55
C SER A 314 16.80 15.69 13.45
N ASN A 315 15.87 16.62 13.20
CA ASN A 315 15.67 17.84 13.99
C ASN A 315 14.59 17.67 15.07
N SER A 316 13.89 16.54 15.11
CA SER A 316 12.84 16.24 16.09
C SER A 316 13.45 15.94 17.46
N LYS A 317 12.91 16.56 18.50
CA LYS A 317 13.21 16.23 19.91
C LYS A 317 12.25 15.19 20.48
N MET A 318 11.00 15.12 19.97
CA MET A 318 10.00 14.17 20.46
C MET A 318 10.26 12.75 19.96
N LEU A 319 10.83 12.60 18.77
CA LEU A 319 10.96 11.33 18.06
C LEU A 319 12.38 10.73 18.17
N THR A 320 13.34 11.44 18.77
CA THR A 320 14.76 11.03 18.82
C THR A 320 14.97 9.63 19.39
N GLU A 321 14.34 9.32 20.52
CA GLU A 321 14.42 8.00 21.15
C GLU A 321 13.79 6.90 20.28
N CYS A 322 12.67 7.21 19.63
CA CYS A 322 11.99 6.26 18.75
C CYS A 322 12.75 6.00 17.44
N LEU A 323 13.60 6.92 16.98
CA LEU A 323 14.46 6.72 15.81
C LEU A 323 15.53 5.65 16.05
N LEU A 324 15.87 5.34 17.31
CA LEU A 324 16.82 4.29 17.72
C LEU A 324 16.21 2.87 17.67
N ILE A 325 14.89 2.75 17.53
CA ILE A 325 14.21 1.45 17.41
C ILE A 325 14.66 0.77 16.09
N PRO A 326 14.75 -0.57 16.01
CA PRO A 326 15.10 -1.27 14.77
C PRO A 326 14.14 -1.06 13.59
N LEU A 327 14.69 -1.20 12.37
CA LEU A 327 13.96 -1.18 11.09
C LEU A 327 13.46 -2.58 10.69
N THR A 328 14.07 -3.64 11.22
CA THR A 328 13.70 -5.06 11.10
C THR A 328 13.73 -5.71 12.49
N LEU A 329 13.14 -6.90 12.63
CA LEU A 329 13.17 -7.67 13.88
C LEU A 329 14.48 -8.47 14.09
N ASP A 330 15.44 -8.35 13.16
CA ASP A 330 16.64 -9.18 13.13
C ASP A 330 17.81 -8.51 13.89
N SER A 331 17.82 -8.63 15.23
CA SER A 331 19.06 -8.71 16.04
C SER A 331 18.82 -8.92 17.55
N VAL A 332 18.45 -10.15 17.92
CA VAL A 332 18.90 -10.83 19.16
C VAL A 332 19.26 -12.27 18.81
#